data_AF-A0AAZ1XV13-F1
#
_entry.id   AF-A0AAZ1XV13-F1
#
_cell.length_a   1.000
_cell.length_b   1.000
_cell.length_c   1.000
_cell.angle_alpha   90.00
_cell.angle_beta   90.00
_cell.angle_gamma   90.00
#
_symmetry.space_group_name_H-M   'P 1'
#
loop_
_entity.id
_entity.type
_entity.pdbx_description
1 polymer ?
#
loop_
_entity_poly.entity_id
_entity_poly.type
_entity_poly.pdbx_seq_one_letter_code
_entity_poly.pdbx_strand_id
1 'polypeptide(L)'
;MVEERSSEGAGVQVTSVPASLVPYSLSFSARVSSPRPVSKVESNCSLDPLQYLNTDQTQATVKLAAGHKFDRDVELLIYYKDAHQPTAVVEAGQASAEPGSLMGDPVVMVSLYPEFPQSVMSSMASCGEFVFLVDRSGSMDCPTNDTEQQETRISSAR
;
A
#
# COMPACT_ATOMS: atom_id res chain seq x y z
N MET A 1 13.68 -31.26 46.46
CA MET A 1 13.23 -32.27 45.49
C MET A 1 11.88 -31.81 44.97
N VAL A 2 11.89 -31.03 43.89
CA VAL A 2 10.70 -30.73 43.10
C VAL A 2 11.16 -30.88 41.66
N GLU A 3 10.60 -31.90 41.01
CA GLU A 3 10.82 -32.30 39.64
C GLU A 3 9.90 -31.43 38.77
N GLU A 4 10.47 -30.60 37.91
CA GLU A 4 9.68 -29.78 36.99
C GLU A 4 9.56 -30.53 35.66
N ARG A 5 8.35 -31.07 35.42
CA ARG A 5 8.00 -31.81 34.21
C ARG A 5 8.15 -30.93 32.97
N SER A 6 8.94 -31.43 32.02
CA SER A 6 8.96 -30.95 30.63
C SER A 6 7.58 -31.14 30.00
N SER A 7 6.89 -30.05 29.69
CA SER A 7 5.73 -30.07 28.80
C SER A 7 6.22 -29.82 27.38
N GLU A 8 6.36 -30.89 26.60
CA GLU A 8 6.55 -30.82 25.14
C GLU A 8 5.36 -30.07 24.53
N GLY A 9 5.63 -28.87 24.00
CA GLY A 9 4.65 -28.09 23.27
C GLY A 9 4.31 -28.79 21.96
N ALA A 10 3.11 -29.36 21.89
CA ALA A 10 2.57 -29.92 20.65
C ALA A 10 2.46 -28.80 19.59
N GLY A 11 3.39 -28.80 18.64
CA GLY A 11 3.33 -27.93 17.48
C GLY A 11 2.09 -28.25 16.67
N VAL A 12 1.17 -27.27 16.56
CA VAL A 12 0.04 -27.35 15.63
C VAL A 12 0.62 -27.36 14.22
N GLN A 13 0.68 -28.54 13.60
CA GLN A 13 0.97 -28.62 12.17
C GLN A 13 -0.24 -28.06 11.42
N VAL A 14 -0.08 -26.85 10.88
CA VAL A 14 -1.02 -26.28 9.93
C VAL A 14 -0.78 -26.98 8.59
N THR A 15 -1.51 -28.07 8.35
CA THR A 15 -1.57 -28.70 7.02
C THR A 15 -2.35 -27.77 6.09
N SER A 16 -1.65 -27.06 5.21
CA SER A 16 -2.27 -26.31 4.13
C SER A 16 -2.82 -27.27 3.08
N VAL A 17 -4.09 -27.11 2.70
CA VAL A 17 -4.71 -27.88 1.63
C VAL A 17 -4.36 -27.22 0.30
N PRO A 18 -3.90 -27.96 -0.73
CA PRO A 18 -3.68 -27.41 -2.06
C PRO A 18 -4.93 -26.71 -2.57
N ALA A 19 -4.80 -25.48 -3.08
CA ALA A 19 -5.92 -24.67 -3.56
C ALA A 19 -6.78 -25.36 -4.65
N SER A 20 -6.23 -26.37 -5.33
CA SER A 20 -6.92 -27.19 -6.32
C SER A 20 -7.90 -28.24 -5.76
N LEU A 21 -7.89 -28.47 -4.43
CA LEU A 21 -8.70 -29.51 -3.76
C LEU A 21 -9.90 -28.94 -2.98
N VAL A 22 -10.06 -27.62 -2.95
CA VAL A 22 -11.15 -26.93 -2.22
C VAL A 22 -12.21 -26.50 -3.24
N PRO A 23 -13.51 -26.81 -3.05
CA PRO A 23 -14.57 -26.53 -4.03
C PRO A 23 -14.97 -25.05 -4.12
N TYR A 24 -14.16 -24.14 -3.56
CA TYR A 24 -14.45 -22.72 -3.45
C TYR A 24 -13.40 -21.92 -4.22
N SER A 25 -13.86 -20.93 -4.98
CA SER A 25 -13.00 -19.95 -5.65
C SER A 25 -13.01 -18.63 -4.88
N LEU A 26 -11.84 -18.06 -4.63
CA LEU A 26 -11.71 -16.69 -4.14
C LEU A 26 -11.53 -15.75 -5.35
N SER A 27 -12.18 -14.59 -5.31
CA SER A 27 -12.02 -13.54 -6.32
C SER A 27 -11.89 -12.19 -5.65
N PHE A 28 -11.20 -11.26 -6.31
CA PHE A 28 -11.01 -9.89 -5.82
C PHE A 28 -11.44 -8.90 -6.90
N SER A 29 -12.20 -7.89 -6.48
CA SER A 29 -12.62 -6.76 -7.29
C SER A 29 -12.54 -5.50 -6.44
N ALA A 30 -11.90 -4.46 -6.96
CA ALA A 30 -11.87 -3.14 -6.35
C ALA A 30 -12.58 -2.13 -7.25
N ARG A 31 -13.39 -1.26 -6.64
CA ARG A 31 -13.97 -0.10 -7.30
C ARG A 31 -13.23 1.13 -6.81
N VAL A 32 -12.65 1.86 -7.75
CA VAL A 32 -12.00 3.14 -7.50
C VAL A 32 -13.01 4.24 -7.78
N SER A 33 -13.17 5.16 -6.83
CA SER A 33 -13.92 6.40 -6.98
C SER A 33 -13.00 7.54 -6.58
N SER A 34 -12.78 8.50 -7.47
CA SER A 34 -11.85 9.60 -7.26
C SER A 34 -12.39 10.92 -7.78
N PRO A 35 -12.01 12.06 -7.18
CA PRO A 35 -12.37 13.38 -7.69
C PRO A 35 -11.71 13.71 -9.04
N ARG A 36 -10.69 12.93 -9.44
CA ARG A 36 -9.95 13.10 -10.69
C ARG A 36 -10.10 11.88 -11.59
N PRO A 37 -10.02 12.04 -12.93
CA PRO A 37 -10.04 10.92 -13.86
C PRO A 37 -8.87 9.95 -13.59
N VAL A 38 -9.16 8.66 -13.54
CA VAL A 38 -8.16 7.60 -13.47
C VAL A 38 -7.51 7.44 -14.85
N SER A 39 -6.19 7.40 -14.90
CA SER A 39 -5.40 7.18 -16.11
C SER A 39 -5.11 5.70 -16.35
N LYS A 40 -4.65 4.99 -15.31
CA LYS A 40 -4.37 3.55 -15.32
C LYS A 40 -4.30 3.01 -13.90
N VAL A 41 -4.39 1.70 -13.76
CA VAL A 41 -4.16 0.96 -12.52
C VAL A 41 -3.13 -0.12 -12.79
N GLU A 42 -2.08 -0.17 -11.98
CA GLU A 42 -1.02 -1.17 -12.04
C GLU A 42 -1.05 -2.05 -10.79
N SER A 43 -0.48 -3.25 -10.89
CA SER A 43 -0.41 -4.19 -9.78
C SER A 43 0.79 -5.11 -9.92
N ASN A 44 1.28 -5.61 -8.78
CA ASN A 44 2.22 -6.71 -8.70
C ASN A 44 1.58 -8.06 -9.12
N CYS A 45 0.26 -8.10 -9.29
CA CYS A 45 -0.54 -9.25 -9.71
C CYS A 45 -1.15 -9.04 -11.10
N SER A 46 -1.50 -10.13 -11.78
CA SER A 46 -2.22 -10.05 -13.06
C SER A 46 -3.65 -9.54 -12.87
N LEU A 47 -4.00 -8.50 -13.62
CA LEU A 47 -5.32 -7.86 -13.60
C LEU A 47 -6.09 -8.14 -14.88
N ASP A 48 -7.41 -8.24 -14.77
CA ASP A 48 -8.30 -8.05 -15.92
C ASP A 48 -8.18 -6.59 -16.44
N PRO A 49 -8.53 -6.33 -17.71
CA PRO A 49 -8.50 -4.97 -18.25
C PRO A 49 -9.34 -3.99 -17.41
N LEU A 50 -8.76 -2.81 -17.13
CA LEU A 50 -9.42 -1.74 -16.38
C LEU A 50 -10.75 -1.33 -17.04
N GLN A 51 -11.82 -1.29 -16.26
CA GLN A 51 -13.15 -0.92 -16.74
C GLN A 51 -13.57 0.42 -16.16
N TYR A 52 -13.74 1.42 -17.00
CA TYR A 52 -14.31 2.71 -16.59
C TYR A 52 -15.83 2.59 -16.45
N LEU A 53 -16.38 3.08 -15.33
CA LEU A 53 -17.80 3.01 -15.01
C LEU A 53 -18.57 4.26 -15.48
N ASN A 54 -17.85 5.31 -15.87
CA ASN A 54 -18.38 6.58 -16.32
C ASN A 54 -17.47 7.24 -17.37
N THR A 55 -18.04 8.18 -18.13
CA THR A 55 -17.39 8.84 -19.28
C THR A 55 -16.26 9.78 -18.87
N ASP A 56 -16.36 10.39 -17.70
CA ASP A 56 -15.35 11.24 -17.06
C ASP A 56 -14.22 10.43 -16.39
N GLN A 57 -14.32 9.09 -16.37
CA GLN A 57 -13.30 8.17 -15.85
C GLN A 57 -12.95 8.39 -14.37
N THR A 58 -13.81 9.06 -13.60
CA THR A 58 -13.65 9.25 -12.14
C THR A 58 -14.03 8.00 -11.34
N GLN A 59 -14.68 7.03 -11.99
CA GLN A 59 -14.99 5.73 -11.42
C GLN A 59 -14.47 4.62 -12.32
N ALA A 60 -13.77 3.66 -11.73
CA ALA A 60 -13.25 2.50 -12.44
C ALA A 60 -13.34 1.23 -11.59
N THR A 61 -13.35 0.08 -12.24
CA THR A 61 -13.29 -1.24 -11.59
C THR A 61 -12.08 -2.00 -12.11
N VAL A 62 -11.38 -2.64 -11.19
CA VAL A 62 -10.25 -3.54 -11.46
C VAL A 62 -10.52 -4.87 -10.78
N LYS A 63 -10.14 -5.96 -11.43
CA LYS A 63 -10.29 -7.34 -10.93
C LYS A 63 -8.97 -8.08 -11.09
N LEU A 64 -8.70 -8.99 -10.16
CA LEU A 64 -7.63 -9.95 -10.37
C LEU A 64 -8.03 -10.93 -11.46
N ALA A 65 -7.08 -11.30 -12.32
CA ALA A 65 -7.30 -12.28 -13.36
C ALA A 65 -7.66 -13.65 -12.75
N ALA A 66 -8.44 -14.44 -13.49
CA ALA A 66 -8.82 -15.78 -13.08
C ALA A 66 -7.58 -16.67 -12.83
N GLY A 67 -7.64 -17.53 -11.81
CA GLY A 67 -6.53 -18.41 -11.45
C GLY A 67 -5.42 -17.75 -10.63
N HIS A 68 -5.63 -16.52 -10.16
CA HIS A 68 -4.70 -15.87 -9.23
C HIS A 68 -4.50 -16.69 -7.95
N LYS A 69 -3.24 -16.84 -7.55
CA LYS A 69 -2.86 -17.47 -6.28
C LYS A 69 -2.63 -16.39 -5.25
N PHE A 70 -3.37 -16.45 -4.15
CA PHE A 70 -3.24 -15.53 -3.03
C PHE A 70 -2.07 -15.96 -2.13
N ASP A 71 -0.88 -16.13 -2.72
CA ASP A 71 0.36 -16.51 -2.06
C ASP A 71 1.24 -15.30 -1.70
N ARG A 72 0.76 -14.09 -1.99
CA ARG A 72 1.39 -12.80 -1.71
C ARG A 72 0.36 -11.69 -1.58
N ASP A 73 0.81 -10.54 -1.12
CA ASP A 73 -0.03 -9.34 -1.02
C ASP A 73 -0.41 -8.79 -2.40
N VAL A 74 -1.64 -8.29 -2.51
CA VAL A 74 -2.15 -7.64 -3.72
C VAL A 74 -1.98 -6.13 -3.60
N GLU A 75 -1.11 -5.56 -4.41
CA GLU A 75 -0.83 -4.13 -4.43
C GLU A 75 -1.48 -3.47 -5.64
N LEU A 76 -2.11 -2.32 -5.46
CA LEU A 76 -2.73 -1.54 -6.53
C LEU A 76 -2.16 -0.12 -6.56
N LEU A 77 -1.53 0.26 -7.67
CA LEU A 77 -1.03 1.60 -7.92
C LEU A 77 -2.00 2.32 -8.87
N ILE A 78 -2.66 3.36 -8.37
CA ILE A 78 -3.68 4.11 -9.11
C ILE A 78 -3.05 5.42 -9.61
N TYR A 79 -3.04 5.61 -10.93
CA TYR A 79 -2.52 6.81 -11.57
C TYR A 79 -3.67 7.70 -11.99
N TYR A 80 -3.59 9.00 -11.68
CA TYR A 80 -4.59 9.99 -12.08
C TYR A 80 -4.12 10.78 -13.29
N LYS A 81 -5.06 11.20 -14.14
CA LYS A 81 -4.80 12.29 -15.09
C LYS A 81 -4.63 13.59 -14.32
N ASP A 82 -3.79 14.47 -14.86
CA ASP A 82 -3.54 15.80 -14.27
C ASP A 82 -3.18 15.75 -12.78
N ALA A 83 -2.32 14.78 -12.40
CA ALA A 83 -1.98 14.49 -11.00
C ALA A 83 -1.51 15.71 -10.20
N HIS A 84 -0.97 16.70 -10.92
CA HIS A 84 -0.40 17.92 -10.36
C HIS A 84 -1.40 19.04 -10.10
N GLN A 85 -2.65 18.89 -10.51
CA GLN A 85 -3.70 19.84 -10.17
C GLN A 85 -4.08 19.72 -8.69
N PRO A 86 -4.07 20.82 -7.93
CA PRO A 86 -4.59 20.89 -6.57
C PRO A 86 -6.03 20.41 -6.49
N THR A 87 -6.36 19.64 -5.45
CA THR A 87 -7.73 19.21 -5.18
C THR A 87 -8.10 19.45 -3.73
N ALA A 88 -9.35 19.84 -3.47
CA ALA A 88 -9.93 19.89 -2.15
C ALA A 88 -11.23 19.06 -2.15
N VAL A 89 -11.31 18.09 -1.26
CA VAL A 89 -12.51 17.26 -1.06
C VAL A 89 -13.07 17.55 0.32
N VAL A 90 -14.38 17.77 0.40
CA VAL A 90 -15.09 17.98 1.66
C VAL A 90 -15.84 16.70 1.98
N GLU A 91 -15.50 16.08 3.11
CA GLU A 91 -16.23 14.95 3.65
C GLU A 91 -17.12 15.45 4.79
N ALA A 92 -18.42 15.19 4.67
CA ALA A 92 -19.37 15.56 5.71
C ALA A 92 -19.21 14.64 6.93
N GLY A 93 -19.36 15.21 8.12
CA GLY A 93 -19.40 14.43 9.34
C GLY A 93 -20.57 13.43 9.34
N GLN A 94 -20.37 12.30 10.00
CA GLN A 94 -21.38 11.27 10.13
C GLN A 94 -22.49 11.73 11.07
N ALA A 95 -23.73 11.75 10.57
CA ALA A 95 -24.89 12.25 11.33
C ALA A 95 -25.18 11.47 12.64
N SER A 96 -24.72 10.23 12.75
CA SER A 96 -24.87 9.39 13.93
C SER A 96 -23.69 9.46 14.90
N ALA A 97 -22.71 10.32 14.64
CA ALA A 97 -21.53 10.46 15.51
C ALA A 97 -21.87 11.29 16.75
N GLU A 98 -21.13 11.04 17.84
CA GLU A 98 -21.29 11.79 19.08
C GLU A 98 -21.04 13.30 18.85
N PRO A 99 -21.85 14.19 19.45
CA PRO A 99 -21.65 15.63 19.31
C PRO A 99 -20.27 16.07 19.78
N GLY A 100 -19.54 16.80 18.94
CA GLY A 100 -18.17 17.26 19.22
C GLY A 100 -17.08 16.18 19.01
N SER A 101 -17.43 15.05 18.37
CA SER A 101 -16.44 14.08 17.93
C SER A 101 -15.92 14.39 16.53
N LEU A 102 -14.64 14.07 16.28
CA LEU A 102 -14.01 14.23 14.96
C LEU A 102 -14.80 13.56 13.82
N MET A 103 -15.50 12.45 14.11
CA MET A 103 -16.32 11.73 13.14
C MET A 103 -17.60 12.48 12.76
N GLY A 104 -18.08 13.39 13.61
CA GLY A 104 -19.24 14.24 13.36
C GLY A 104 -18.90 15.60 12.75
N ASP A 105 -17.62 15.99 12.76
CA ASP A 105 -17.17 17.25 12.21
C ASP A 105 -16.90 17.12 10.70
N PRO A 106 -17.26 18.12 9.88
CA PRO A 106 -16.89 18.14 8.47
C PRO A 106 -15.38 18.34 8.34
N VAL A 107 -14.74 17.55 7.48
CA VAL A 107 -13.30 17.64 7.22
C VAL A 107 -13.04 17.99 5.76
N VAL A 108 -11.98 18.76 5.54
CA VAL A 108 -11.51 19.10 4.19
C VAL A 108 -10.14 18.48 3.99
N MET A 109 -10.04 17.58 3.01
CA MET A 109 -8.76 17.05 2.56
C MET A 109 -8.27 17.87 1.38
N VAL A 110 -7.15 18.55 1.56
CA VAL A 110 -6.46 19.29 0.49
C VAL A 110 -5.24 18.48 0.04
N SER A 111 -5.14 18.21 -1.26
CA SER A 111 -4.01 17.50 -1.86
C SER A 111 -3.30 18.39 -2.87
N LEU A 112 -2.00 18.59 -2.67
CA LEU A 112 -1.14 19.45 -3.49
C LEU A 112 0.04 18.63 -4.00
N TYR A 113 0.20 18.56 -5.33
CA TYR A 113 1.28 17.80 -5.98
C TYR A 113 1.95 18.66 -7.05
N PRO A 114 2.71 19.71 -6.69
CA PRO A 114 3.22 20.66 -7.67
C PRO A 114 4.13 19.99 -8.71
N GLU A 115 3.99 20.39 -9.98
CA GLU A 115 4.94 20.13 -11.05
C GLU A 115 5.53 21.48 -11.48
N PHE A 116 6.86 21.55 -11.56
CA PHE A 116 7.55 22.78 -11.90
C PHE A 116 7.92 22.76 -13.40
N PRO A 117 7.63 23.84 -14.14
CA PRO A 117 8.03 23.93 -15.54
C PRO A 117 9.53 23.73 -15.72
N GLN A 118 9.92 23.13 -16.84
CA GLN A 118 11.33 22.91 -17.18
C GLN A 118 12.16 24.20 -17.16
N SER A 119 11.56 25.35 -17.50
CA SER A 119 12.22 26.66 -17.43
C SER A 119 12.57 27.12 -16.02
N VAL A 120 11.80 26.69 -15.01
CA VAL A 120 12.09 26.95 -13.59
C VAL A 120 13.14 25.96 -13.11
N MET A 121 12.95 24.68 -13.44
CA MET A 121 13.88 23.59 -13.09
C MET A 121 15.27 23.78 -13.71
N SER A 122 15.38 24.39 -14.89
CA SER A 122 16.66 24.65 -15.56
C SER A 122 17.47 25.79 -14.92
N SER A 123 16.80 26.68 -14.17
CA SER A 123 17.44 27.73 -13.37
C SER A 123 17.84 27.27 -11.96
N MET A 124 17.22 26.19 -11.47
CA MET A 124 17.59 25.56 -10.22
C MET A 124 18.93 24.85 -10.42
N ALA A 125 19.82 24.95 -9.43
CA ALA A 125 21.09 24.23 -9.48
C ALA A 125 20.81 22.72 -9.66
N SER A 126 21.42 22.10 -10.67
CA SER A 126 21.31 20.65 -10.92
C SER A 126 21.99 19.80 -9.84
N CYS A 127 22.63 20.45 -8.86
CA CYS A 127 23.40 19.83 -7.80
C CYS A 127 22.62 19.97 -6.49
N GLY A 128 22.07 18.86 -5.99
CA GLY A 128 21.65 18.75 -4.60
C GLY A 128 22.87 18.47 -3.72
N GLU A 129 23.01 19.21 -2.62
CA GLU A 129 24.01 18.90 -1.59
C GLU A 129 23.38 17.96 -0.57
N PHE A 130 24.02 16.81 -0.36
CA PHE A 130 23.57 15.82 0.62
C PHE A 130 24.65 15.65 1.69
N VAL A 131 24.29 15.91 2.94
CA VAL A 131 25.16 15.63 4.08
C VAL A 131 24.61 14.42 4.82
N PHE A 132 25.32 13.30 4.72
CA PHE A 132 24.98 12.09 5.45
C PHE A 132 25.67 12.13 6.82
N LEU A 133 24.91 12.42 7.86
CA LEU A 133 25.36 12.26 9.22
C LEU A 133 25.09 10.82 9.65
N VAL A 134 26.14 10.01 9.69
CA VAL A 134 26.05 8.59 10.03
C VAL A 134 26.59 8.38 11.44
N ASP A 135 25.80 7.75 12.30
CA ASP A 135 26.26 7.32 13.63
C ASP A 135 27.32 6.23 13.49
N ARG A 136 28.45 6.40 14.18
CA ARG A 136 29.60 5.49 14.23
C ARG A 136 29.84 4.95 15.64
N SER A 137 28.86 5.07 16.53
CA SER A 137 28.91 4.53 17.88
C SER A 137 29.06 3.00 17.89
N GLY A 138 29.61 2.45 18.97
CA GLY A 138 29.89 1.00 19.08
C GLY A 138 28.65 0.10 19.03
N SER A 139 27.43 0.63 19.20
CA SER A 139 26.20 -0.16 18.98
C SER A 139 25.97 -0.48 17.49
N MET A 140 26.59 0.27 16.58
CA MET A 140 26.58 -0.02 15.15
C MET A 140 27.60 -1.09 14.75
N ASP A 141 28.51 -1.49 15.66
CA ASP A 141 29.47 -2.58 15.45
C ASP A 141 28.81 -3.97 15.59
N CYS A 142 27.55 -4.02 16.05
CA CYS A 142 26.78 -5.25 16.04
C CYS A 142 26.29 -5.54 14.60
N PRO A 143 26.68 -6.68 14.00
CA PRO A 143 26.09 -7.10 12.73
C PRO A 143 24.58 -7.23 12.92
N THR A 144 23.81 -6.61 12.03
CA THR A 144 22.34 -6.57 12.15
C THR A 144 21.68 -7.94 11.95
N ASN A 145 22.44 -8.96 11.56
CA ASN A 145 21.95 -10.28 11.21
C ASN A 145 22.92 -11.39 11.71
N ASP A 146 22.74 -11.85 12.94
CA ASP A 146 23.34 -13.12 13.43
C ASP A 146 22.32 -14.27 13.45
N THR A 147 21.19 -14.12 12.75
CA THR A 147 20.24 -15.22 12.53
C THR A 147 19.96 -15.36 11.05
N GLU A 148 20.51 -16.42 10.47
CA GLU A 148 20.13 -16.95 9.17
C GLU A 148 18.59 -17.05 9.09
N GLN A 149 17.99 -16.53 8.01
CA GLN A 149 16.55 -16.60 7.65
C GLN A 149 15.60 -15.42 7.96
N GLN A 150 16.08 -14.20 8.24
CA GLN A 150 15.21 -13.04 8.06
C GLN A 150 15.58 -12.26 6.79
N GLU A 151 14.59 -12.13 5.90
CA GLU A 151 14.66 -11.21 4.77
C GLU A 151 15.14 -9.85 5.27
N THR A 152 16.28 -9.39 4.76
CA THR A 152 16.79 -8.06 5.09
C THR A 152 15.71 -7.04 4.75
N ARG A 153 15.41 -6.07 5.62
CA ARG A 153 14.38 -5.04 5.35
C ARG A 153 14.47 -4.38 3.96
N ILE A 154 15.65 -4.40 3.34
CA ILE A 154 15.94 -3.87 2.00
C ILE A 154 15.32 -4.73 0.89
N SER A 155 15.16 -6.05 1.08
CA SER A 155 14.53 -6.91 0.06
C SER A 155 13.02 -6.73 -0.04
N SER A 156 12.37 -6.16 0.98
CA SER A 156 10.93 -5.84 0.96
C SER A 156 10.60 -4.53 0.24
N ALA A 157 11.61 -3.77 -0.20
CA ALA A 157 11.45 -2.45 -0.84
C ALA A 157 11.63 -2.53 -2.37
N ARG A 158 11.07 -3.55 -3.02
CA ARG A 158 11.20 -3.75 -4.47
C ARG A 158 9.86 -3.74 -5.18
#